data_AF-A0A3B9TU94-F1
#
_entry.id   AF-A0A3B9TU94-F1
#
_cell.length_a   1.000
_cell.length_b   1.000
_cell.length_c   1.000
_cell.angle_alpha   90.00
_cell.angle_beta   90.00
_cell.angle_gamma   90.00
#
_symmetry.space_group_name_H-M   'P 1'
#
loop_
_entity.id
_entity.type
_entity.pdbx_description
1 polymer ?
#
loop_
_entity_poly.entity_id
_entity_poly.type
_entity_poly.pdbx_seq_one_letter_code
_entity_poly.pdbx_strand_id
1 'polypeptide(L)'
;WISRVKHSDLMILLARTTPLEQVEKKSQGLSIFLVDIHDAVKSGMSVRPIDNMVNHQTNELFFDNLEIPAENLIGEEGNGF
;
A
#
# COMPACT_ATOMS: atom_id res chain seq x y z
N TRP A 1 0.79 -10.15 -4.50
CA TRP A 1 -0.08 -11.02 -3.67
C TRP A 1 -0.78 -10.20 -2.60
N ILE A 2 -1.72 -9.33 -3.01
CA ILE A 2 -2.63 -8.63 -2.09
C ILE A 2 -3.97 -9.38 -2.16
N SER A 3 -4.34 -10.03 -1.05
CA SER A 3 -5.55 -10.85 -0.97
C SER A 3 -6.78 -9.98 -0.77
N ARG A 4 -7.91 -10.39 -1.36
CA ARG A 4 -9.25 -9.82 -1.12
C ARG A 4 -9.42 -8.31 -1.40
N VAL A 5 -8.50 -7.64 -2.10
CA VAL A 5 -8.61 -6.19 -2.35
C VAL A 5 -9.92 -5.76 -3.03
N LYS A 6 -10.51 -6.63 -3.87
CA LYS A 6 -11.82 -6.38 -4.52
C LYS A 6 -13.02 -6.44 -3.56
N HIS A 7 -12.80 -6.87 -2.33
CA HIS A 7 -13.81 -7.07 -1.30
C HIS A 7 -13.50 -6.26 -0.03
N SER A 8 -12.57 -5.31 -0.13
CA SER A 8 -12.17 -4.44 0.97
C SER A 8 -12.40 -2.98 0.56
N ASP A 9 -12.80 -2.16 1.52
CA ASP A 9 -12.91 -0.70 1.31
C ASP A 9 -11.60 0.01 1.66
N LEU A 10 -10.87 -0.52 2.66
CA LEU A 10 -9.63 0.06 3.17
C LEU A 10 -8.44 -0.90 3.00
N MET A 11 -7.27 -0.34 2.76
CA MET A 11 -5.99 -1.03 2.69
C MET A 11 -4.95 -0.37 3.60
N ILE A 12 -4.16 -1.17 4.29
CA ILE A 12 -2.94 -0.70 4.95
C ILE A 12 -1.80 -0.78 3.93
N LEU A 13 -1.28 0.37 3.55
CA LEU A 13 -0.14 0.49 2.64
C LEU A 13 1.12 0.78 3.44
N LEU A 14 2.11 -0.09 3.30
CA LEU A 14 3.45 0.16 3.83
C LEU A 14 4.36 0.65 2.70
N ALA A 15 4.84 1.88 2.80
CA ALA A 15 5.69 2.50 1.80
C ALA A 15 6.92 3.14 2.43
N ARG A 16 8.02 3.22 1.67
CA ARG A 16 9.25 3.87 2.13
C ARG A 16 9.15 5.38 1.93
N THR A 17 9.31 6.14 3.00
CA THR A 17 9.36 7.61 2.97
C THR A 17 10.75 8.16 3.26
N THR A 18 11.62 7.39 3.92
CA THR A 18 13.03 7.76 4.12
C THR A 18 13.94 6.94 3.20
N PRO A 19 14.87 7.58 2.45
CA PRO A 19 15.83 6.88 1.60
C PRO A 19 16.64 5.82 2.35
N LEU A 20 16.93 4.70 1.67
CA LEU A 20 17.59 3.55 2.28
C LEU A 20 19.01 3.88 2.80
N GLU A 21 19.70 4.80 2.13
CA GLU A 21 21.03 5.29 2.53
C GLU A 21 21.02 6.15 3.81
N GLN A 22 19.85 6.60 4.25
CA GLN A 22 19.68 7.47 5.42
C GLN A 22 19.19 6.70 6.66
N VAL A 23 19.11 5.37 6.59
CA VAL A 23 18.66 4.52 7.69
C VAL A 23 19.67 3.42 8.01
N GLU A 24 19.81 3.09 9.30
CA GLU A 24 20.71 2.02 9.73
C GLU A 24 20.11 0.63 9.49
N LYS A 25 18.79 0.48 9.72
CA LYS A 25 18.06 -0.77 9.53
C LYS A 25 17.07 -0.64 8.38
N LYS A 26 16.97 -1.67 7.54
CA LYS A 26 16.04 -1.70 6.40
C LYS A 26 14.56 -1.57 6.80
N SER A 27 14.21 -1.96 8.03
CA SER A 27 12.87 -1.81 8.59
C SER A 27 12.54 -0.36 8.97
N GLN A 28 13.54 0.48 9.19
CA GLN A 28 13.36 1.91 9.41
C GLN A 28 13.12 2.64 8.08
N GLY A 29 12.49 3.81 8.16
CA GLY A 29 12.16 4.63 7.00
C GLY A 29 10.92 4.16 6.24
N LEU A 30 10.19 3.19 6.79
CA LEU A 30 8.89 2.74 6.28
C LEU A 30 7.79 3.44 7.07
N SER A 31 6.72 3.82 6.38
CA SER A 31 5.55 4.49 6.92
C SER A 31 4.31 3.69 6.57
N ILE A 32 3.33 3.70 7.47
CA ILE A 32 2.03 3.06 7.27
C ILE A 32 1.01 4.12 6.86
N PHE A 33 0.25 3.83 5.81
CA PHE A 33 -0.85 4.68 5.36
C PHE A 33 -2.15 3.88 5.34
N LEU A 34 -3.24 4.51 5.78
CA LEU A 34 -4.60 4.01 5.56
C LEU A 34 -5.11 4.51 4.21
N VAL A 35 -5.38 3.60 3.28
CA VAL A 35 -5.79 3.95 1.92
C VAL A 35 -7.22 3.51 1.68
N ASP A 36 -8.07 4.43 1.22
CA ASP A 36 -9.37 4.09 0.64
C ASP A 36 -9.15 3.51 -0.76
N ILE A 37 -9.59 2.26 -0.96
CA ILE A 37 -9.36 1.54 -2.21
C ILE A 37 -10.17 2.15 -3.35
N HIS A 38 -11.40 2.62 -3.09
CA HIS A 38 -12.28 3.17 -4.12
C HIS A 38 -11.71 4.47 -4.67
N ASP A 39 -11.15 5.30 -3.80
CA ASP A 39 -10.53 6.55 -4.22
C ASP A 39 -9.14 6.36 -4.81
N ALA A 40 -8.34 5.43 -4.27
CA ALA A 40 -7.05 5.08 -4.84
C ALA A 40 -7.17 4.53 -6.27
N VAL A 41 -8.17 3.69 -6.56
CA VAL A 41 -8.40 3.18 -7.93
C VAL A 41 -8.72 4.28 -8.94
N LYS A 42 -9.37 5.38 -8.50
CA LYS A 42 -9.69 6.52 -9.36
C LYS A 42 -8.51 7.47 -9.58
N SER A 43 -7.50 7.45 -8.71
CA SER A 43 -6.47 8.49 -8.59
C SER A 43 -5.04 8.02 -8.87
N GLY A 44 -4.82 6.73 -9.16
CA GLY A 44 -3.48 6.24 -9.51
C GLY A 44 -3.18 4.80 -9.13
N MET A 45 -4.15 4.04 -8.62
CA MET A 45 -4.00 2.61 -8.33
C MET A 45 -4.74 1.76 -9.37
N SER A 46 -4.13 0.66 -9.79
CA SER A 46 -4.83 -0.36 -10.60
C SER A 46 -4.68 -1.75 -10.00
N VAL A 47 -5.74 -2.55 -10.13
CA VAL A 47 -5.83 -3.91 -9.59
C VAL A 47 -5.78 -4.91 -10.73
N ARG A 48 -4.75 -5.76 -10.73
CA ARG A 48 -4.65 -6.91 -11.65
C ARG A 48 -4.90 -8.21 -10.89
N PRO A 49 -6.00 -8.93 -11.17
CA PRO A 49 -6.22 -10.26 -10.60
C PRO A 49 -5.16 -11.23 -11.10
N ILE A 50 -4.72 -12.13 -10.22
CA ILE A 50 -3.93 -13.28 -10.62
C ILE A 50 -4.80 -14.52 -10.45
N ASP A 51 -5.05 -15.21 -11.56
CA ASP A 51 -5.74 -16.49 -11.55
C ASP A 51 -4.81 -17.57 -10.97
N ASN A 52 -5.32 -18.31 -10.00
CA ASN A 52 -4.62 -19.42 -9.36
C ASN A 52 -5.51 -20.67 -9.36
N MET A 53 -4.87 -21.83 -9.18
CA MET A 53 -5.58 -23.13 -9.22
C MET A 53 -6.45 -23.40 -7.98
N VAL A 54 -6.46 -22.51 -6.99
CA VAL A 54 -7.20 -22.63 -5.72
C VAL A 54 -8.00 -21.35 -5.55
N ASN A 55 -9.25 -21.42 -5.08
CA ASN A 55 -10.24 -20.31 -5.02
C ASN A 55 -9.86 -19.05 -4.18
N HIS A 56 -8.59 -18.86 -3.83
CA HIS A 56 -8.10 -17.67 -3.14
C HIS A 56 -7.84 -16.54 -4.13
N GLN A 57 -8.67 -15.51 -4.12
CA GLN A 57 -8.42 -14.34 -4.96
C GLN A 57 -7.18 -13.57 -4.47
N THR A 58 -6.14 -13.57 -5.29
CA THR A 58 -4.95 -12.76 -5.07
C THR A 58 -4.75 -11.78 -6.22
N ASN A 59 -4.18 -10.64 -5.89
CA ASN A 59 -4.06 -9.52 -6.82
C ASN A 59 -2.65 -8.96 -6.78
N GLU A 60 -2.27 -8.35 -7.89
CA GLU A 60 -1.20 -7.37 -7.97
C GLU A 60 -1.81 -5.99 -8.00
N LEU A 61 -1.17 -5.07 -7.28
CA LEU A 61 -1.52 -3.66 -7.28
C LEU A 61 -0.39 -2.89 -7.94
N PHE A 62 -0.75 -2.00 -8.85
CA PHE A 62 0.17 -1.04 -9.43
C PHE A 62 -0.23 0.35 -8.97
N PHE A 63 0.78 1.16 -8.64
CA PHE A 63 0.64 2.53 -8.20
C PHE A 63 1.39 3.42 -9.18
N ASP A 64 0.68 4.34 -9.83
CA ASP A 64 1.21 5.31 -10.78
C ASP A 64 0.72 6.69 -10.39
N ASN A 65 1.63 7.51 -9.86
CA ASN A 65 1.36 8.85 -9.34
C ASN A 65 0.16 8.92 -8.36
N LEU A 66 -0.06 7.86 -7.57
CA LEU A 66 -1.09 7.86 -6.53
C LEU A 66 -0.74 8.88 -5.45
N GLU A 67 -1.58 9.90 -5.29
CA GLU A 67 -1.50 10.85 -4.18
C GLU A 67 -2.24 10.31 -2.96
N ILE A 68 -1.60 10.40 -1.78
CA ILE A 68 -2.19 9.99 -0.50
C ILE A 68 -2.14 11.19 0.44
N PRO A 69 -3.28 11.61 1.05
CA PRO A 69 -3.29 12.68 2.03
C PRO A 69 -2.36 12.39 3.21
N ALA A 70 -1.64 13.41 3.70
CA ALA A 70 -0.72 13.24 4.83
C ALA A 70 -1.44 12.80 6.12
N GLU A 71 -2.72 13.14 6.27
CA GLU A 71 -3.56 12.71 7.39
C GLU A 71 -3.84 11.20 7.43
N ASN A 72 -3.61 10.49 6.32
CA ASN A 72 -3.76 9.05 6.24
C ASN A 72 -2.55 8.30 6.81
N LEU A 73 -1.47 9.01 7.17
CA LEU A 73 -0.33 8.44 7.87
C LEU A 73 -0.77 7.94 9.25
N ILE A 74 -0.51 6.66 9.52
CA ILE A 74 -0.71 6.06 10.84
C ILE A 74 0.60 6.12 11.60
N GLY A 75 0.61 6.87 12.71
CA GLY A 75 1.78 7.01 13.58
C GLY A 75 2.76 8.07 13.07
N GLU A 76 4.05 7.79 13.21
CA GLU A 76 5.12 8.73 12.83
C GLU A 76 5.76 8.33 11.50
N GLU A 77 6.07 9.33 10.67
CA GLU A 77 6.73 9.12 9.39
C GLU A 77 8.10 8.46 9.56
N GLY A 78 8.36 7.40 8.79
CA GLY A 78 9.58 6.61 8.84
C GLY A 78 9.63 5.58 9.96
N ASN A 79 8.59 5.52 10.80
CA ASN A 79 8.49 4.65 11.98
C ASN A 79 7.22 3.77 11.97
N GLY A 80 6.93 3.15 10.82
CA GLY A 80 5.79 2.26 10.62
C GLY A 80 6.03 0.80 11.05
N PHE A 81 7.16 0.47 11.68
CA PHE A 81 7.52 -0.90 12.09
C PHE A 81 8.10 -0.96 13.49
#